data_AF-A0A522M7N0-F1
#
_entry.id   AF-A0A522M7N0-F1
#
_cell.length_a   1.000
_cell.length_b   1.000
_cell.length_c   1.000
_cell.angle_alpha   90.00
_cell.angle_beta   90.00
_cell.angle_gamma   90.00
#
_symmetry.space_group_name_H-M   'P 1'
#
loop_
_entity.id
_entity.type
_entity.pdbx_description
1 polymer ?
#
loop_
_entity_poly.entity_id
_entity_poly.type
_entity_poly.pdbx_seq_one_letter_code
_entity_poly.pdbx_strand_id
1 'polypeptide(L)'
;MIDLQLPITPNPWWALVIFLVGLIAFHFLLVWPRNLSKLGWKVVDYFWLATALLGVLGAVGIARQSAAQHLLATANVRVEGAASIVESALRFGTSGAICRKFVRSEYSPPPEVFNRIQGEFDEQCKWFTMAWKRLETSPFAKRTSLTLQDLGNTIPRGGEEWAITYLRESLDRYNMAVANLERLIEAEKRTDAEKVLSLFAPFLLAIALALRVAKVTGELLHERR
;
A
#
# COMPACT_ATOMS: atom_id res chain seq x y z
N MET A 1 25.48 -14.84 17.69
CA MET A 1 25.42 -14.46 16.26
C MET A 1 24.57 -15.50 15.57
N ILE A 2 23.37 -15.13 15.14
CA ILE A 2 22.52 -16.01 14.32
C ILE A 2 23.00 -15.76 12.89
N ASP A 3 23.64 -16.75 12.28
CA ASP A 3 23.95 -16.69 10.85
C ASP A 3 22.64 -16.62 10.09
N LEU A 4 22.27 -15.42 9.63
CA LEU A 4 21.25 -15.25 8.60
C LEU A 4 21.81 -15.79 7.29
N GLN A 5 21.83 -17.12 7.14
CA GLN A 5 21.97 -17.72 5.83
C GLN A 5 20.74 -17.31 5.02
N LEU A 6 20.97 -16.57 3.94
CA LEU A 6 19.92 -16.31 2.96
C LEU A 6 19.33 -17.67 2.56
N PRO A 7 17.99 -17.80 2.48
CA PRO A 7 17.39 -19.04 2.00
C PRO A 7 18.03 -19.41 0.66
N ILE A 8 18.16 -20.70 0.37
CA ILE A 8 18.85 -21.18 -0.84
C ILE A 8 18.07 -20.81 -2.12
N THR A 9 16.79 -20.47 -1.98
CA THR A 9 15.80 -20.27 -3.04
C THR A 9 15.90 -19.01 -3.92
N PRO A 10 16.48 -17.85 -3.52
CA PRO A 10 16.67 -16.70 -4.40
C PRO A 10 17.86 -16.85 -5.35
N ASN A 11 18.65 -17.92 -5.24
CA ASN A 11 19.82 -18.09 -6.09
C ASN A 11 19.39 -18.60 -7.50
N PRO A 12 19.60 -17.81 -8.57
CA PRO A 12 19.14 -18.14 -9.92
C PRO A 12 19.75 -19.44 -10.46
N TRP A 13 20.90 -19.86 -9.94
CA TRP A 13 21.54 -21.11 -10.33
C TRP A 13 20.67 -22.33 -10.02
N TRP A 14 19.85 -22.30 -8.98
CA TRP A 14 18.92 -23.41 -8.69
C TRP A 14 17.81 -23.50 -9.72
N ALA A 15 17.28 -22.38 -10.20
CA ALA A 15 16.31 -22.39 -11.30
C ALA A 15 16.92 -23.00 -12.57
N LEU A 16 18.18 -22.67 -12.87
CA LEU A 16 18.92 -23.26 -13.99
C LEU A 16 19.13 -24.77 -13.80
N VAL A 17 19.57 -25.21 -12.62
CA VAL A 17 19.77 -26.64 -12.32
C VAL A 17 18.45 -27.40 -12.47
N ILE A 18 17.34 -26.88 -11.92
CA ILE A 18 16.03 -27.50 -12.06
C ILE A 18 15.57 -27.52 -13.52
N PHE A 19 15.82 -26.46 -14.29
CA PHE A 19 15.56 -26.45 -15.72
C PHE A 19 16.34 -27.57 -16.44
N LEU A 20 17.65 -27.70 -16.20
CA LEU A 20 18.49 -28.71 -16.85
C LEU A 20 18.10 -30.15 -16.45
N VAL A 21 17.87 -30.39 -15.15
CA VAL A 21 17.42 -31.70 -14.65
C VAL A 21 16.04 -32.04 -15.22
N GLY A 22 15.10 -31.09 -15.18
CA GLY A 22 13.78 -31.24 -15.76
C GLY A 22 13.82 -31.49 -17.26
N LEU A 23 14.72 -30.81 -17.99
CA LEU A 23 14.92 -31.00 -19.42
C LEU A 23 15.33 -32.44 -19.71
N ILE A 24 16.36 -32.95 -19.03
CA ILE A 24 16.83 -34.33 -19.19
C ILE A 24 15.72 -35.33 -18.84
N ALA A 25 15.06 -35.13 -17.70
CA ALA A 25 14.00 -36.01 -17.22
C ALA A 25 12.82 -36.07 -18.19
N PHE A 26 12.32 -34.92 -18.68
CA PHE A 26 11.18 -34.89 -19.60
C PHE A 26 11.51 -35.49 -20.98
N HIS A 27 12.74 -35.30 -21.49
CA HIS A 27 13.15 -35.98 -22.73
C HIS A 27 13.22 -37.49 -22.53
N PHE A 28 13.79 -37.94 -21.42
CA PHE A 28 13.87 -39.36 -21.09
C PHE A 28 12.50 -39.99 -20.84
N LEU A 29 11.55 -39.28 -20.24
CA LEU A 29 10.23 -39.85 -19.92
C LEU A 29 9.22 -39.74 -21.06
N LEU A 30 9.20 -38.61 -21.78
CA LEU A 30 8.12 -38.28 -22.71
C LEU A 30 8.50 -38.44 -24.19
N VAL A 31 9.80 -38.48 -24.51
CA VAL A 31 10.28 -38.46 -25.90
C VAL A 31 10.98 -39.77 -26.28
N TRP A 32 11.99 -40.21 -25.54
CA TRP A 32 12.87 -41.32 -25.96
C TRP A 32 12.25 -42.72 -25.92
N PRO A 33 11.65 -43.22 -24.82
CA PRO A 33 11.20 -44.60 -24.73
C PRO A 33 10.03 -44.87 -25.67
N ARG A 34 9.04 -43.96 -25.67
CA ARG A 34 7.99 -43.87 -26.67
C ARG A 34 7.52 -42.41 -26.72
N ASN A 35 7.68 -41.80 -27.89
CA ASN A 35 7.18 -40.44 -28.12
C ASN A 35 5.66 -40.42 -27.92
N LEU A 36 5.16 -39.47 -27.13
CA LEU A 36 3.73 -39.35 -26.83
C LEU A 36 2.90 -39.13 -28.10
N SER A 37 1.67 -39.63 -28.12
CA SER A 37 0.73 -39.35 -29.22
C SER A 37 0.40 -37.86 -29.33
N LYS A 38 -0.13 -37.42 -30.48
CA LYS A 38 -0.62 -36.04 -30.67
C LYS A 38 -1.61 -35.61 -29.58
N LEU A 39 -2.47 -36.52 -29.12
CA LEU A 39 -3.39 -36.24 -28.02
C LEU A 39 -2.63 -36.08 -26.69
N GLY A 40 -1.64 -36.93 -26.42
CA GLY A 40 -0.80 -36.83 -25.22
C GLY A 40 -0.06 -35.50 -25.14
N TRP A 41 0.53 -35.03 -26.24
CA TRP A 41 1.19 -33.72 -26.28
C TRP A 41 0.24 -32.54 -26.05
N LYS A 42 -1.04 -32.65 -26.44
CA LYS A 42 -2.05 -31.63 -26.10
C LYS A 42 -2.36 -31.60 -24.60
N VAL A 43 -2.45 -32.76 -23.94
CA VAL A 43 -2.64 -32.83 -22.48
C VAL A 43 -1.45 -32.22 -21.74
N VAL A 44 -0.22 -32.52 -22.19
CA VAL A 44 1.00 -31.91 -21.66
C VAL A 44 1.01 -30.38 -21.81
N ASP A 45 0.45 -29.86 -22.92
CA ASP A 45 0.34 -28.41 -23.16
C ASP A 45 -0.54 -27.71 -22.12
N TYR A 46 -1.66 -28.33 -21.71
CA TYR A 46 -2.49 -27.78 -20.63
C TYR A 46 -1.76 -27.78 -19.28
N PHE A 47 -1.01 -28.85 -18.98
CA PHE A 47 -0.22 -28.91 -17.74
C PHE A 47 0.90 -27.86 -17.73
N TRP A 48 1.56 -27.69 -18.87
CA TRP A 48 2.56 -26.64 -19.08
C TRP A 48 1.98 -25.24 -18.85
N LEU A 49 0.85 -24.92 -19.49
CA LEU A 49 0.18 -23.62 -19.34
C LEU A 49 -0.25 -23.35 -17.90
N ALA A 50 -0.82 -24.34 -17.21
CA ALA A 50 -1.23 -24.21 -15.81
C ALA A 50 -0.02 -23.94 -14.90
N THR A 51 1.08 -24.68 -15.09
CA THR A 51 2.32 -24.50 -14.33
C THR A 51 2.96 -23.15 -14.59
N ALA A 52 3.00 -22.72 -15.85
CA ALA A 52 3.50 -21.40 -16.24
C ALA A 52 2.68 -20.27 -15.63
N LEU A 53 1.34 -20.39 -15.64
CA LEU A 53 0.43 -19.42 -15.03
C LEU A 53 0.68 -19.28 -13.53
N LEU A 54 0.84 -20.40 -12.81
CA LEU A 54 1.19 -20.38 -11.38
C LEU A 54 2.55 -19.68 -11.14
N GLY A 55 3.54 -19.95 -11.99
CA GLY A 55 4.83 -19.28 -11.95
C GLY A 55 4.73 -17.77 -12.15
N VAL A 56 3.93 -17.32 -13.12
CA VAL A 56 3.66 -15.89 -13.38
C VAL A 56 2.94 -15.24 -12.20
N LEU A 57 1.90 -15.88 -11.64
CA LEU A 57 1.17 -15.37 -10.49
C LEU A 57 2.07 -15.17 -9.26
N GLY A 58 2.98 -16.12 -9.00
CA GLY A 58 3.97 -15.98 -7.93
C GLY A 58 4.97 -14.84 -8.20
N ALA A 59 5.41 -14.67 -9.44
CA ALA A 59 6.28 -13.55 -9.83
C ALA A 59 5.59 -12.18 -9.67
N VAL A 60 4.30 -12.07 -10.01
CA VAL A 60 3.50 -10.86 -9.76
C VAL A 60 3.42 -10.55 -8.27
N GLY A 61 3.27 -11.57 -7.42
CA GLY A 61 3.32 -11.42 -5.95
C GLY A 61 4.66 -10.88 -5.43
N ILE A 62 5.78 -11.24 -6.07
CA ILE A 62 7.12 -10.68 -5.79
C ILE A 62 7.22 -9.23 -6.21
N ALA A 63 6.82 -8.91 -7.45
CA ALA A 63 6.85 -7.55 -7.95
C ALA A 63 5.98 -6.61 -7.09
N ARG A 64 4.77 -7.04 -6.72
CA ARG A 64 3.85 -6.30 -5.84
C ARG A 64 4.48 -5.99 -4.49
N GLN A 65 5.10 -6.99 -3.84
CA GLN A 65 5.73 -6.81 -2.53
C GLN A 65 6.94 -5.87 -2.62
N SER A 66 7.81 -6.08 -3.60
CA SER A 66 8.98 -5.23 -3.83
C SER A 66 8.57 -3.77 -4.07
N ALA A 67 7.56 -3.55 -4.90
CA ALA A 67 7.00 -2.22 -5.12
C ALA A 67 6.42 -1.61 -3.84
N ALA A 68 5.65 -2.38 -3.06
CA ALA A 68 5.09 -1.92 -1.79
C ALA A 68 6.21 -1.49 -0.81
N GLN A 69 7.25 -2.31 -0.65
CA GLN A 69 8.39 -2.03 0.23
C GLN A 69 9.12 -0.73 -0.14
N HIS A 70 9.36 -0.49 -1.43
CA HIS A 70 9.98 0.75 -1.88
C HIS A 70 9.07 1.99 -1.68
N LEU A 71 7.75 1.81 -1.76
CA LEU A 71 6.80 2.89 -1.58
C LEU A 71 6.49 3.20 -0.11
N LEU A 72 6.68 2.24 0.80
CA LEU A 72 6.37 2.40 2.23
C LEU A 72 7.15 3.56 2.88
N ALA A 73 8.45 3.65 2.62
CA ALA A 73 9.26 4.75 3.15
C ALA A 73 8.74 6.12 2.69
N THR A 74 8.37 6.23 1.41
CA THR A 74 7.79 7.45 0.84
C THR A 74 6.40 7.73 1.42
N ALA A 75 5.58 6.71 1.63
CA ALA A 75 4.25 6.84 2.20
C ALA A 75 4.30 7.30 3.67
N ASN A 76 5.24 6.78 4.47
CA ASN A 76 5.47 7.24 5.84
C ASN A 76 5.82 8.74 5.87
N VAL A 77 6.75 9.19 5.02
CA VAL A 77 7.11 10.61 4.92
C VAL A 77 5.90 11.47 4.52
N ARG A 78 5.03 10.97 3.63
CA ARG A 78 3.78 11.68 3.26
C ARG A 78 2.80 11.79 4.42
N VAL A 79 2.66 10.75 5.24
CA VAL A 79 1.82 10.79 6.45
C VAL A 79 2.36 11.82 7.44
N GLU A 80 3.67 11.83 7.70
CA GLU A 80 4.30 12.82 8.59
C GLU A 80 4.14 14.25 8.06
N GLY A 81 4.34 14.46 6.75
CA GLY A 81 4.11 15.75 6.12
C GLY A 81 2.66 16.22 6.24
N ALA A 82 1.69 15.33 5.98
CA ALA A 82 0.28 15.65 6.14
C ALA A 82 -0.12 15.89 7.60
N ALA A 83 0.47 15.14 8.54
CA ALA A 83 0.29 15.33 9.98
C ALA A 83 0.77 16.71 10.42
N SER A 84 1.94 17.15 9.96
CA SER A 84 2.46 18.49 10.24
C SER A 84 1.52 19.60 9.73
N ILE A 85 0.83 19.39 8.60
CA ILE A 85 -0.16 20.34 8.09
C ILE A 85 -1.39 20.43 9.01
N VAL A 86 -1.88 19.30 9.53
CA VAL A 86 -2.97 19.28 10.53
C VAL A 86 -2.56 20.04 11.80
N GLU A 87 -1.35 19.81 12.29
CA GLU A 87 -0.80 20.54 13.44
C GLU A 87 -0.71 22.05 13.15
N SER A 88 -0.25 22.43 11.95
CA SER A 88 -0.20 23.82 11.52
C SER A 88 -1.59 24.46 11.45
N ALA A 89 -2.60 23.74 10.96
CA ALA A 89 -3.99 24.21 10.92
C ALA A 89 -4.55 24.46 12.33
N LEU A 90 -4.31 23.56 13.27
CA LEU A 90 -4.72 23.75 14.66
C LEU A 90 -3.92 24.86 15.36
N ARG A 91 -2.62 25.00 15.06
CA ARG A 91 -1.79 26.11 15.54
C ARG A 91 -2.31 27.46 15.03
N PHE A 92 -2.73 27.54 13.76
CA PHE A 92 -3.38 28.73 13.23
C PHE A 92 -4.66 29.06 14.02
N GLY A 93 -5.49 28.03 14.28
CA GLY A 93 -6.72 28.16 15.05
C GLY A 93 -6.54 28.62 16.51
N THR A 94 -5.35 28.44 17.07
CA THR A 94 -4.96 28.91 18.41
C THR A 94 -4.14 30.21 18.39
N SER A 95 -3.86 30.74 17.20
CA SER A 95 -3.08 31.96 17.02
C SER A 95 -3.92 33.21 17.28
N GLY A 96 -3.26 34.37 17.36
CA GLY A 96 -3.92 35.68 17.46
C GLY A 96 -4.80 36.05 16.25
N ALA A 97 -4.80 35.28 15.15
CA ALA A 97 -5.78 35.48 14.08
C ALA A 97 -7.20 35.09 14.52
N ILE A 98 -7.30 34.06 15.37
CA ILE A 98 -8.57 33.53 15.88
C ILE A 98 -8.77 33.92 17.35
N CYS A 99 -7.75 33.70 18.18
CA CYS A 99 -7.74 34.02 19.61
C CYS A 99 -7.41 35.50 19.86
N ARG A 100 -8.18 36.43 19.26
CA ARG A 100 -8.02 37.88 19.43
C ARG A 100 -9.19 38.51 20.16
N LYS A 101 -8.87 39.61 20.85
CA LYS A 101 -9.85 40.55 21.39
C LYS A 101 -9.90 41.77 20.49
N PHE A 102 -11.08 42.04 19.93
CA PHE A 102 -11.33 43.23 19.14
C PHE A 102 -11.40 44.45 20.07
N VAL A 103 -10.88 45.58 19.59
CA VAL A 103 -10.98 46.86 20.28
C VAL A 103 -12.02 47.72 19.56
N ARG A 104 -12.99 48.26 20.30
CA ARG A 104 -14.00 49.15 19.73
C ARG A 104 -13.38 50.50 19.39
N SER A 105 -13.79 51.04 18.25
CA SER A 105 -13.49 52.39 17.76
C SER A 105 -14.78 53.09 17.34
N GLU A 106 -14.68 54.36 16.96
CA GLU A 106 -15.81 55.12 16.41
C GLU A 106 -16.42 54.50 15.14
N TYR A 107 -15.63 53.72 14.40
CA TYR A 107 -16.04 53.02 13.17
C TYR A 107 -16.55 51.60 13.43
N SER A 108 -16.64 51.17 14.68
CA SER A 108 -17.09 49.81 15.01
C SER A 108 -18.60 49.65 14.83
N PRO A 109 -19.08 48.43 14.53
CA PRO A 109 -20.50 48.12 14.52
C PRO A 109 -21.21 48.45 15.85
N PRO A 110 -22.55 48.47 15.85
CA PRO A 110 -23.35 48.59 17.06
C PRO A 110 -22.92 47.54 18.12
N PRO A 111 -23.05 47.86 19.42
CA PRO A 111 -22.56 47.00 20.50
C PRO A 111 -23.03 45.55 20.41
N GLU A 112 -24.28 45.32 20.02
CA GLU A 112 -24.87 43.99 19.89
C GLU A 112 -24.14 43.14 18.84
N VAL A 113 -23.92 43.71 17.64
CA VAL A 113 -23.22 43.03 16.54
C VAL A 113 -21.77 42.80 16.89
N PHE A 114 -21.12 43.80 17.49
CA PHE A 114 -19.71 43.70 17.91
C PHE A 114 -19.52 42.58 18.94
N ASN A 115 -20.36 42.54 19.98
CA ASN A 115 -20.29 41.52 21.02
C ASN A 115 -20.59 40.12 20.49
N ARG A 116 -21.52 40.00 19.53
CA ARG A 116 -21.78 38.73 18.85
C ARG A 116 -20.55 38.22 18.10
N ILE A 117 -19.92 39.06 17.26
CA ILE A 117 -18.72 38.67 16.50
C ILE A 117 -17.57 38.31 17.46
N GLN A 118 -17.37 39.08 18.53
CA GLN A 118 -16.37 38.73 19.54
C GLN A 118 -16.66 37.37 20.19
N GLY A 119 -17.92 37.09 20.51
CA GLY A 119 -18.36 35.81 21.07
C GLY A 119 -18.09 34.64 20.12
N GLU A 120 -18.36 34.80 18.83
CA GLU A 120 -18.08 33.79 17.82
C GLU A 120 -16.59 33.44 17.72
N PHE A 121 -15.71 34.46 17.71
CA PHE A 121 -14.25 34.25 17.73
C PHE A 121 -13.78 33.61 19.05
N ASP A 122 -14.37 33.98 20.18
CA ASP A 122 -14.05 33.40 21.49
C ASP A 122 -14.42 31.92 21.57
N GLU A 123 -15.61 31.55 21.08
CA GLU A 123 -16.04 30.16 20.98
C GLU A 123 -15.13 29.34 20.05
N GLN A 124 -14.76 29.92 18.90
CA GLN A 124 -13.86 29.29 17.95
C GLN A 124 -12.47 29.07 18.53
N CYS A 125 -11.88 30.09 19.18
CA CYS A 125 -10.61 29.99 19.88
C CYS A 125 -10.65 28.90 20.96
N LYS A 126 -11.72 28.86 21.75
CA LYS A 126 -11.90 27.82 22.79
C LYS A 126 -11.95 26.43 22.18
N TRP A 127 -12.68 26.25 21.07
CA TRP A 127 -12.76 24.98 20.37
C TRP A 127 -11.38 24.52 19.86
N PHE A 128 -10.64 25.39 19.15
CA PHE A 128 -9.30 25.05 18.65
C PHE A 128 -8.31 24.74 19.77
N THR A 129 -8.39 25.45 20.89
CA THR A 129 -7.56 25.19 22.08
C THR A 129 -7.84 23.80 22.66
N MET A 130 -9.11 23.39 22.70
CA MET A 130 -9.49 22.04 23.15
C MET A 130 -9.09 20.97 22.13
N ALA A 131 -9.29 21.24 20.83
CA ALA A 131 -8.88 20.36 19.74
C ALA A 131 -7.38 20.08 19.76
N TRP A 132 -6.56 21.12 19.94
CA TRP A 132 -5.10 20.98 20.09
C TRP A 132 -4.72 20.04 21.23
N LYS A 133 -5.33 20.21 22.41
CA LYS A 133 -5.07 19.34 23.57
C LYS A 133 -5.49 17.90 23.33
N ARG A 134 -6.59 17.68 22.60
CA ARG A 134 -7.10 16.33 22.30
C ARG A 134 -6.27 15.60 21.26
N LEU A 135 -5.56 16.33 20.40
CA LEU A 135 -4.74 15.77 19.33
C LEU A 135 -3.78 14.69 19.85
N GLU A 136 -3.10 14.95 20.97
CA GLU A 136 -2.14 14.04 21.62
C GLU A 136 -2.78 12.74 22.13
N THR A 137 -4.07 12.77 22.48
CA THR A 137 -4.81 11.60 22.96
C THR A 137 -5.65 10.92 21.88
N SER A 138 -5.67 11.49 20.68
CA SER A 138 -6.50 11.04 19.56
C SER A 138 -5.81 9.95 18.73
N PRO A 139 -6.52 9.29 17.79
CA PRO A 139 -5.93 8.39 16.80
C PRO A 139 -4.70 8.97 16.07
N PHE A 140 -4.62 10.30 15.93
CA PHE A 140 -3.50 11.00 15.33
C PHE A 140 -2.14 10.70 15.97
N ALA A 141 -2.11 10.48 17.28
CA ALA A 141 -0.88 10.15 18.02
C ALA A 141 -0.27 8.81 17.57
N LYS A 142 -1.10 7.92 17.03
CA LYS A 142 -0.67 6.62 16.47
C LYS A 142 -0.58 6.63 14.95
N ARG A 143 -0.67 7.80 14.31
CA ARG A 143 -0.68 7.97 12.85
C ARG A 143 -1.81 7.21 12.15
N THR A 144 -2.95 7.08 12.82
CA THR A 144 -4.16 6.47 12.25
C THR A 144 -5.16 7.55 11.85
N SER A 145 -6.14 7.17 11.04
CA SER A 145 -7.19 8.08 10.55
C SER A 145 -7.92 8.78 11.69
N LEU A 146 -8.26 10.05 11.47
CA LEU A 146 -8.84 10.96 12.46
C LEU A 146 -10.02 11.71 11.86
N THR A 147 -11.08 11.90 12.63
CA THR A 147 -12.24 12.71 12.25
C THR A 147 -12.29 14.03 13.02
N LEU A 148 -13.11 14.97 12.57
CA LEU A 148 -13.32 16.22 13.31
C LEU A 148 -13.93 15.98 14.71
N GLN A 149 -14.76 14.94 14.86
CA GLN A 149 -15.40 14.58 16.13
C GLN A 149 -14.39 14.19 17.19
N ASP A 150 -13.29 13.54 16.79
CA ASP A 150 -12.19 13.17 17.69
C ASP A 150 -11.49 14.42 18.28
N LEU A 151 -11.55 15.54 17.58
CA LEU A 151 -11.03 16.84 18.03
C LEU A 151 -12.07 17.66 18.82
N GLY A 152 -13.37 17.35 18.69
CA GLY A 152 -14.44 18.11 19.31
C GLY A 152 -15.83 17.79 18.75
N ASN A 153 -16.82 17.61 19.61
CA ASN A 153 -18.17 17.20 19.20
C ASN A 153 -18.98 18.32 18.54
N THR A 154 -18.68 19.59 18.81
CA THR A 154 -19.50 20.73 18.36
C THR A 154 -18.62 21.79 17.74
N ILE A 155 -18.66 21.91 16.42
CA ILE A 155 -17.96 22.96 15.69
C ILE A 155 -18.68 24.30 15.96
N PRO A 156 -17.96 25.37 16.31
CA PRO A 156 -18.56 26.69 16.54
C PRO A 156 -19.32 27.17 15.31
N ARG A 157 -20.47 27.81 15.53
CA ARG A 157 -21.26 28.45 14.47
C ARG A 157 -20.89 29.93 14.41
N GLY A 158 -19.92 30.28 13.58
CA GLY A 158 -19.44 31.66 13.41
C GLY A 158 -17.91 31.78 13.45
N GLY A 159 -17.41 33.01 13.43
CA GLY A 159 -15.98 33.31 13.45
C GLY A 159 -15.35 33.24 12.04
N GLU A 160 -14.10 32.82 11.96
CA GLU A 160 -13.38 32.71 10.69
C GLU A 160 -13.65 31.36 10.04
N GLU A 161 -14.49 31.34 9.00
CA GLU A 161 -14.89 30.12 8.29
C GLU A 161 -13.68 29.41 7.67
N TRP A 162 -12.71 30.18 7.16
CA TRP A 162 -11.51 29.62 6.54
C TRP A 162 -10.74 28.69 7.48
N ALA A 163 -10.68 29.00 8.78
CA ALA A 163 -9.93 28.19 9.75
C ALA A 163 -10.47 26.76 9.87
N ILE A 164 -11.80 26.60 9.90
CA ILE A 164 -12.45 25.29 9.99
C ILE A 164 -12.34 24.54 8.67
N THR A 165 -12.54 25.24 7.54
CA THR A 165 -12.41 24.64 6.21
C THR A 165 -10.98 24.16 5.97
N TYR A 166 -9.97 24.97 6.29
CA TYR A 166 -8.57 24.61 6.19
C TYR A 166 -8.21 23.41 7.06
N LEU A 167 -8.71 23.34 8.30
CA LEU A 167 -8.52 22.17 9.15
C LEU A 167 -9.17 20.91 8.54
N ARG A 168 -10.39 21.02 8.03
CA ARG A 168 -11.10 19.89 7.40
C ARG A 168 -10.33 19.35 6.19
N GLU A 169 -9.92 20.23 5.29
CA GLU A 169 -9.12 19.84 4.12
C GLU A 169 -7.78 19.20 4.53
N SER A 170 -7.16 19.71 5.60
CA SER A 170 -5.91 19.16 6.13
C SER A 170 -6.11 17.75 6.69
N LEU A 171 -7.22 17.52 7.41
CA LEU A 171 -7.61 16.20 7.92
C LEU A 171 -7.92 15.22 6.78
N ASP A 172 -8.62 15.67 5.73
CA ASP A 172 -8.92 14.83 4.58
C ASP A 172 -7.64 14.38 3.87
N ARG A 173 -6.69 15.30 3.65
CA ARG A 173 -5.37 14.97 3.09
C ARG A 173 -4.58 14.01 3.97
N TYR A 174 -4.61 14.20 5.28
CA TYR A 174 -3.98 13.31 6.25
C TYR A 174 -4.60 11.91 6.20
N ASN A 175 -5.93 11.80 6.25
CA ASN A 175 -6.63 10.52 6.19
C ASN A 175 -6.39 9.79 4.86
N MET A 176 -6.34 10.51 3.74
CA MET A 176 -5.95 9.94 2.46
C MET A 176 -4.52 9.38 2.48
N ALA A 177 -3.58 10.08 3.12
CA ALA A 177 -2.21 9.62 3.28
C ALA A 177 -2.13 8.35 4.15
N VAL A 178 -2.85 8.33 5.27
CA VAL A 178 -2.94 7.16 6.18
C VAL A 178 -3.56 5.97 5.46
N ALA A 179 -4.70 6.15 4.79
CA ALA A 179 -5.36 5.08 4.05
C ALA A 179 -4.49 4.53 2.89
N ASN A 180 -3.62 5.36 2.31
CA ASN A 180 -2.64 4.89 1.34
C ASN A 180 -1.51 4.09 2.00
N LEU A 181 -1.01 4.53 3.16
CA LEU A 181 -0.01 3.80 3.94
C LEU A 181 -0.55 2.43 4.38
N GLU A 182 -1.77 2.37 4.91
CA GLU A 182 -2.44 1.12 5.31
C GLU A 182 -2.58 0.14 4.15
N ARG A 183 -2.96 0.64 2.95
CA ARG A 183 -3.01 -0.17 1.73
C ARG A 183 -1.64 -0.72 1.33
N LEU A 184 -0.57 0.04 1.50
CA LEU A 184 0.80 -0.41 1.22
C LEU A 184 1.29 -1.44 2.24
N ILE A 185 0.97 -1.25 3.52
CA ILE A 185 1.27 -2.23 4.58
C ILE A 185 0.54 -3.55 4.30
N GLU A 186 -0.73 -3.48 3.91
CA GLU A 186 -1.48 -4.67 3.53
C GLU A 186 -0.94 -5.27 2.22
N ALA A 187 -0.46 -4.43 1.30
CA ALA A 187 0.15 -4.90 0.07
C ALA A 187 1.51 -5.59 0.28
N GLU A 188 2.24 -5.19 1.32
CA GLU A 188 3.48 -5.84 1.74
C GLU A 188 3.19 -7.23 2.36
N LYS A 189 2.09 -7.36 3.10
CA LYS A 189 1.68 -8.64 3.67
C LYS A 189 1.29 -9.63 2.57
N ARG A 190 1.67 -10.88 2.79
CA ARG A 190 1.31 -12.03 1.95
C ARG A 190 0.48 -13.02 2.74
N THR A 191 -0.52 -13.58 2.07
CA THR A 191 -1.12 -14.84 2.53
C THR A 191 -0.08 -15.96 2.47
N ASP A 192 -0.25 -17.01 3.27
CA ASP A 192 0.70 -18.12 3.25
C ASP A 192 0.74 -18.84 1.89
N ALA A 193 -0.38 -18.87 1.18
CA ALA A 193 -0.45 -19.35 -0.20
C ALA A 193 0.42 -18.51 -1.15
N GLU A 194 0.38 -17.18 -1.06
CA GLU A 194 1.22 -16.30 -1.87
C GLU A 194 2.70 -16.46 -1.55
N LYS A 195 3.06 -16.70 -0.28
CA LYS A 195 4.46 -16.96 0.11
C LYS A 195 4.97 -18.24 -0.53
N VAL A 196 4.21 -19.32 -0.42
CA VAL A 196 4.54 -20.61 -1.04
C VAL A 196 4.64 -20.46 -2.56
N LEU A 197 3.66 -19.82 -3.20
CA LEU A 197 3.64 -19.63 -4.65
C LEU A 197 4.83 -18.79 -5.12
N SER A 198 5.15 -17.70 -4.42
CA SER A 198 6.30 -16.86 -4.73
C SER A 198 7.63 -17.60 -4.55
N LEU A 199 7.72 -18.48 -3.54
CA LEU A 199 8.91 -19.29 -3.30
C LEU A 199 9.16 -20.30 -4.43
N PHE A 200 8.10 -20.93 -4.92
CA PHE A 200 8.20 -21.93 -5.99
C PHE A 200 8.09 -21.36 -7.40
N ALA A 201 7.66 -20.11 -7.57
CA ALA A 201 7.50 -19.44 -8.86
C ALA A 201 8.67 -19.64 -9.84
N PRO A 202 9.94 -19.37 -9.46
CA PRO A 202 11.07 -19.54 -10.38
C PRO A 202 11.26 -21.00 -10.80
N PHE A 203 10.97 -21.96 -9.90
CA PHE A 203 11.08 -23.38 -10.19
C PHE A 203 9.93 -23.89 -11.07
N LEU A 204 8.70 -23.41 -10.84
CA LEU A 204 7.55 -23.73 -11.68
C LEU A 204 7.76 -23.22 -13.12
N LEU A 205 8.30 -22.00 -13.28
CA LEU A 205 8.67 -21.46 -14.59
C LEU A 205 9.77 -22.28 -15.26
N ALA A 206 10.82 -22.67 -14.53
CA ALA A 206 11.89 -23.53 -15.04
C ALA A 206 11.35 -24.89 -15.52
N ILE A 207 10.49 -25.53 -14.73
CA ILE A 207 9.83 -26.80 -15.08
C ILE A 207 8.95 -26.62 -16.32
N ALA A 208 8.16 -25.55 -16.38
CA ALA A 208 7.31 -25.26 -17.52
C ALA A 208 8.15 -25.09 -18.81
N LEU A 209 9.22 -24.31 -18.76
CA LEU A 209 10.11 -24.12 -19.91
C LEU A 209 10.76 -25.43 -20.35
N ALA A 210 11.25 -26.25 -19.42
CA ALA A 210 11.82 -27.56 -19.74
C ALA A 210 10.80 -28.47 -20.44
N LEU A 211 9.56 -28.50 -19.94
CA LEU A 211 8.46 -29.29 -20.51
C LEU A 211 8.12 -28.81 -21.93
N ARG A 212 8.13 -27.50 -22.18
CA ARG A 212 7.91 -26.93 -23.52
C ARG A 212 8.99 -27.35 -24.51
N VAL A 213 10.26 -27.35 -24.10
CA VAL A 213 11.37 -27.79 -24.98
C VAL A 213 11.23 -29.29 -25.31
N ALA A 214 10.88 -30.11 -24.32
CA ALA A 214 10.64 -31.54 -24.55
C ALA A 214 9.47 -31.78 -25.53
N LYS A 215 8.38 -31.02 -25.41
CA LYS A 215 7.25 -31.06 -26.35
C LYS A 215 7.69 -30.73 -27.78
N VAL A 216 8.36 -29.60 -27.98
CA VAL A 216 8.83 -29.18 -29.31
C VAL A 216 9.72 -30.26 -29.94
N THR A 217 10.61 -30.85 -29.16
CA THR A 217 11.45 -31.96 -29.62
C THR A 217 10.62 -33.20 -30.01
N GLY A 218 9.62 -33.56 -29.21
CA GLY A 218 8.71 -34.66 -29.49
C GLY A 218 7.86 -34.45 -30.75
N GLU A 219 7.38 -33.23 -31.00
CA GLU A 219 6.62 -32.86 -32.20
C GLU A 219 7.50 -32.92 -33.46
N LEU A 220 8.72 -32.39 -33.39
CA LEU A 220 9.68 -32.46 -34.51
C LEU A 220 10.04 -33.90 -34.89
N LEU A 221 10.16 -34.80 -33.90
CA LEU A 221 10.41 -36.22 -34.15
C LEU A 221 9.20 -36.94 -34.75
N HIS A 222 7.98 -36.46 -34.53
CA HIS A 222 6.78 -36.98 -35.20
C HIS A 222 6.73 -36.57 -36.67
N GLU A 223 7.15 -35.35 -37.01
CA GLU A 223 7.15 -34.87 -38.39
C GLU A 223 8.21 -35.53 -39.27
N ARG A 224 9.31 -36.02 -38.65
CA ARG A 224 10.40 -36.72 -39.36
C ARG A 224 10.14 -38.20 -39.63
N ARG A 225 9.09 -38.80 -39.05
CA ARG A 225 8.72 -40.21 -39.25
C ARG A 225 7.52 -40.32 -40.18
#